data_AF-A0A816AZL6-F1
#
_entry.id   AF-A0A816AZL6-F1
#
_cell.length_a   1.000
_cell.length_b   1.000
_cell.length_c   1.000
_cell.angle_alpha   90.00
_cell.angle_beta   90.00
_cell.angle_gamma   90.00
#
_symmetry.space_group_name_H-M   'P 1'
#
loop_
_entity.id
_entity.type
_entity.pdbx_description
1 polymer ?
#
loop_
_entity_poly.entity_id
_entity_poly.type
_entity_poly.pdbx_seq_one_letter_code
_entity_poly.pdbx_strand_id
1 'polypeptide(L)'
;MSKQRLFLMMSFLVICLAVIIGILDSMKTRFYIFDPKQLHILAQQALITNGHLNITDGKLIPIAQESPNTIRPVIDYIITDLQKTIDKRYLTDKKEWIFNNAGGAMGAMFIIHASFTEYLIIFGTSLGTEGHTGLHTADDY
;
A
#
# COMPACT_ATOMS: atom_id res chain seq x y z
N MET A 1 7.15 52.46 2.81
CA MET A 1 6.45 51.73 1.71
C MET A 1 4.95 52.04 1.80
N SER A 2 4.26 52.37 0.71
CA SER A 2 2.82 52.67 0.78
C SER A 2 2.01 51.41 1.09
N LYS A 3 0.88 51.54 1.79
CA LYS A 3 -0.02 50.41 2.13
C LYS A 3 -0.45 49.63 0.88
N GLN A 4 -0.66 50.33 -0.24
CA GLN A 4 -0.97 49.72 -1.54
C GLN A 4 0.17 48.84 -2.08
N ARG A 5 1.43 49.32 -2.01
CA ARG A 5 2.59 48.52 -2.45
C ARG A 5 2.79 47.28 -1.56
N LEU A 6 2.61 47.43 -0.23
CA LEU A 6 2.66 46.30 0.70
C LEU A 6 1.58 45.25 0.39
N PHE A 7 0.34 45.69 0.14
CA PHE A 7 -0.76 44.80 -0.21
C PHE A 7 -0.48 44.03 -1.51
N LEU A 8 -0.03 44.71 -2.57
CA LEU A 8 0.32 44.05 -3.83
C LEU A 8 1.45 43.02 -3.66
N MET A 9 2.47 43.33 -2.87
CA MET A 9 3.56 42.39 -2.58
C MET A 9 3.08 41.14 -1.82
N MET A 10 2.21 41.31 -0.83
CA MET A 10 1.66 40.17 -0.06
C MET A 10 0.73 39.32 -0.92
N SER A 11 -0.15 39.92 -1.71
CA SER A 11 -1.01 39.18 -2.64
C SER A 11 -0.20 38.39 -3.67
N PHE A 12 0.85 39.01 -4.23
CA PHE A 12 1.76 38.31 -5.12
C PHE A 12 2.48 37.14 -4.44
N LEU A 13 2.98 37.33 -3.21
CA LEU A 13 3.62 36.27 -2.43
C LEU A 13 2.66 35.08 -2.19
N VAL A 14 1.41 35.35 -1.80
CA VAL A 14 0.40 34.30 -1.58
C VAL A 14 0.11 33.53 -2.87
N ILE A 15 -0.03 34.23 -4.00
CA ILE A 15 -0.26 33.59 -5.30
C ILE A 15 0.94 32.72 -5.69
N CYS A 16 2.16 33.24 -5.56
CA CYS A 16 3.38 32.47 -5.84
C CYS A 16 3.47 31.23 -4.95
N LEU A 17 3.19 31.36 -3.65
CA LEU A 17 3.21 30.23 -2.72
C LEU A 17 2.16 29.19 -3.09
N ALA A 18 0.93 29.61 -3.42
CA ALA A 18 -0.13 28.70 -3.85
C ALA A 18 0.23 27.93 -5.12
N VAL A 19 0.86 28.60 -6.10
CA VAL A 19 1.36 27.96 -7.32
C VAL A 19 2.47 26.96 -6.99
N ILE A 20 3.43 27.32 -6.15
CA ILE A 20 4.51 26.42 -5.72
C ILE A 20 3.94 25.19 -5.02
N ILE A 21 3.01 25.38 -4.07
CA ILE A 21 2.34 24.27 -3.36
C ILE A 21 1.60 23.39 -4.35
N GLY A 22 0.85 23.95 -5.30
CA GLY A 22 0.14 23.18 -6.32
C GLY A 22 1.07 22.35 -7.20
N ILE A 23 2.22 22.90 -7.59
CA ILE A 23 3.25 22.17 -8.35
C ILE A 23 3.82 21.03 -7.50
N LEU A 24 4.19 21.30 -6.25
CA LEU A 24 4.71 20.27 -5.34
C LEU A 24 3.68 19.16 -5.11
N ASP A 25 2.40 19.51 -4.94
CA ASP A 25 1.31 18.57 -4.76
C ASP A 25 1.16 17.65 -5.99
N SER A 26 1.26 18.22 -7.19
CA SER A 26 1.21 17.45 -8.45
C SER A 26 2.38 16.48 -8.63
N MET A 27 3.49 16.69 -7.91
CA MET A 27 4.67 15.82 -7.97
C MET A 27 4.64 14.69 -6.95
N LYS A 28 3.71 14.67 -5.99
CA LYS A 28 3.63 13.64 -4.92
C LYS A 28 3.61 12.23 -5.48
N THR A 29 2.86 12.01 -6.56
CA THR A 29 2.73 10.68 -7.19
C THR A 29 4.03 10.15 -7.78
N ARG A 30 5.01 11.01 -8.05
CA ARG A 30 6.34 10.59 -8.55
C ARG A 30 7.23 10.00 -7.47
N PHE A 31 6.88 10.20 -6.20
CA PHE A 31 7.66 9.71 -5.07
C PHE A 31 7.18 8.36 -4.56
N TYR A 32 6.00 7.90 -4.98
CA TYR A 32 5.51 6.57 -4.64
C TYR A 32 6.22 5.50 -5.46
N ILE A 33 6.63 4.44 -4.78
CA ILE A 33 7.25 3.26 -5.37
C ILE A 33 6.17 2.32 -5.89
N PHE A 34 5.07 2.19 -5.14
CA PHE A 34 4.02 1.24 -5.46
C PHE A 34 2.75 1.91 -6.01
N ASP A 35 2.18 1.32 -7.05
CA ASP A 35 0.85 1.69 -7.55
C ASP A 35 -0.20 0.72 -6.95
N PRO A 36 -1.17 1.20 -6.16
CA PRO A 36 -2.19 0.35 -5.54
C PRO A 36 -2.95 -0.53 -6.53
N LYS A 37 -3.19 -0.04 -7.75
CA LYS A 37 -3.88 -0.83 -8.79
C LYS A 37 -3.04 -2.01 -9.26
N GLN A 38 -1.74 -1.80 -9.43
CA GLN A 38 -0.82 -2.87 -9.83
C GLN A 38 -0.64 -3.89 -8.70
N LEU A 39 -0.53 -3.43 -7.44
CA LEU A 39 -0.47 -4.32 -6.29
C LEU A 39 -1.73 -5.18 -6.16
N HIS A 40 -2.91 -4.59 -6.39
CA HIS A 40 -4.17 -5.32 -6.37
C HIS A 40 -4.22 -6.40 -7.46
N ILE A 41 -3.81 -6.07 -8.69
CA ILE A 41 -3.72 -7.03 -9.79
C ILE A 41 -2.72 -8.15 -9.45
N LEU A 42 -1.54 -7.80 -8.91
CA LEU A 42 -0.52 -8.77 -8.50
C LEU A 42 -1.05 -9.73 -7.42
N ALA A 43 -1.75 -9.21 -6.40
CA ALA A 43 -2.34 -10.03 -5.36
C ALA A 43 -3.39 -11.00 -5.92
N GLN A 44 -4.26 -10.53 -6.82
CA GLN A 44 -5.24 -11.39 -7.50
C GLN A 44 -4.56 -12.47 -8.35
N GLN A 45 -3.53 -12.11 -9.12
CA GLN A 45 -2.76 -13.06 -9.93
C GLN A 45 -2.08 -14.12 -9.06
N ALA A 46 -1.51 -13.72 -7.91
CA ALA A 46 -0.91 -14.63 -6.96
C ALA A 46 -1.94 -15.62 -6.40
N LEU A 47 -3.14 -15.14 -6.04
CA LEU A 47 -4.22 -16.01 -5.56
C LEU A 47 -4.73 -16.97 -6.65
N ILE A 48 -4.89 -16.51 -7.88
CA ILE A 48 -5.34 -17.36 -9.01
C ILE A 48 -4.29 -18.42 -9.34
N THR A 49 -3.04 -18.01 -9.49
CA THR A 49 -1.92 -18.91 -9.84
C THR A 49 -1.73 -20.01 -8.82
N ASN A 50 -1.99 -19.72 -7.54
CA ASN A 50 -1.86 -20.65 -6.44
C ASN A 50 -3.19 -21.34 -6.06
N GLY A 51 -4.21 -21.30 -6.92
CA GLY A 51 -5.44 -22.09 -6.73
C GLY A 51 -6.35 -21.63 -5.60
N HIS A 52 -6.27 -20.37 -5.18
CA HIS A 52 -7.17 -19.79 -4.17
C HIS A 52 -8.42 -19.16 -4.81
N LEU A 53 -8.25 -18.57 -5.98
CA LEU A 53 -9.32 -17.94 -6.75
C LEU A 53 -9.36 -18.49 -8.18
N ASN A 54 -10.53 -18.43 -8.81
CA ASN A 54 -10.69 -18.65 -10.24
C ASN A 54 -11.51 -17.49 -10.85
N ILE A 55 -11.38 -17.30 -12.16
CA ILE A 55 -12.19 -16.35 -12.91
C ILE A 55 -13.35 -17.11 -13.55
N THR A 56 -14.58 -16.71 -13.26
CA THR A 56 -15.79 -17.23 -13.91
C THR A 56 -16.67 -16.06 -14.32
N ASP A 57 -17.04 -15.99 -15.59
CA ASP A 57 -17.81 -14.89 -16.17
C ASP A 57 -17.22 -13.49 -15.86
N GLY A 58 -15.88 -13.40 -15.87
CA GLY A 58 -15.15 -12.16 -15.57
C GLY A 58 -15.14 -11.75 -14.09
N LYS A 59 -15.66 -12.59 -13.18
CA LYS A 59 -15.63 -12.37 -11.73
C LYS A 59 -14.66 -13.32 -11.05
N LEU A 60 -13.95 -12.81 -10.04
CA LEU A 60 -13.14 -13.62 -9.15
C LEU A 60 -14.06 -14.36 -8.18
N ILE A 61 -13.96 -15.68 -8.18
CA ILE A 61 -14.70 -16.56 -7.27
C ILE A 61 -13.71 -17.43 -6.47
N PRO A 62 -13.98 -17.67 -5.18
CA PRO A 62 -13.25 -18.69 -4.43
C PRO A 62 -13.44 -20.07 -5.06
N ILE A 63 -12.36 -20.87 -5.09
CA ILE A 63 -12.47 -22.25 -5.54
C ILE A 63 -13.21 -23.05 -4.46
N ALA A 64 -14.34 -23.66 -4.83
CA ALA A 64 -15.22 -24.40 -3.90
C ALA A 64 -14.62 -25.72 -3.39
N GLN A 65 -13.62 -26.24 -4.10
CA GLN A 65 -12.82 -27.37 -3.70
C GLN A 65 -11.68 -26.86 -2.82
N GLU A 66 -11.42 -27.53 -1.68
CA GLU A 66 -10.51 -27.09 -0.61
C GLU A 66 -9.35 -26.23 -1.14
N SER A 67 -9.51 -24.91 -1.02
CA SER A 67 -8.45 -23.95 -1.30
C SER A 67 -7.20 -24.43 -0.56
N PRO A 68 -6.01 -24.41 -1.21
CA PRO A 68 -4.80 -24.91 -0.59
C PRO A 68 -4.65 -24.33 0.81
N ASN A 69 -4.46 -25.19 1.81
CA ASN A 69 -4.34 -24.79 3.23
C ASN A 69 -3.04 -24.01 3.53
N THR A 70 -2.39 -23.44 2.51
CA THR A 70 -1.14 -22.70 2.60
C THR A 70 -1.18 -21.44 1.75
N ILE A 71 -0.83 -20.33 2.41
CA ILE A 71 -0.65 -19.02 1.76
C ILE A 71 0.81 -18.75 1.39
N ARG A 72 1.77 -19.59 1.84
CA ARG A 72 3.20 -19.41 1.57
C ARG A 72 3.49 -19.21 0.08
N PRO A 73 2.97 -20.06 -0.84
CA PRO A 73 3.21 -19.90 -2.27
C PRO A 73 2.66 -18.59 -2.86
N VAL A 74 1.56 -18.07 -2.32
CA VAL A 74 1.01 -16.76 -2.71
C VAL A 74 1.96 -15.64 -2.31
N ILE A 75 2.47 -15.69 -1.08
CA ILE A 75 3.43 -14.71 -0.57
C ILE A 75 4.74 -14.76 -1.36
N ASP A 76 5.28 -15.95 -1.61
CA ASP A 76 6.51 -16.13 -2.38
C ASP A 76 6.36 -15.63 -3.82
N TYR A 77 5.19 -15.82 -4.44
CA TYR A 77 4.88 -15.27 -5.76
C TYR A 77 4.95 -13.73 -5.75
N ILE A 78 4.26 -13.09 -4.80
CA ILE A 78 4.25 -11.62 -4.65
C ILE A 78 5.67 -11.09 -4.46
N ILE A 79 6.43 -11.66 -3.52
CA ILE A 79 7.81 -11.21 -3.25
C ILE A 79 8.69 -11.38 -4.49
N THR A 80 8.60 -12.53 -5.16
CA THR A 80 9.42 -12.82 -6.34
C THR A 80 9.09 -11.88 -7.49
N ASP A 81 7.83 -11.51 -7.67
CA ASP A 81 7.42 -10.57 -8.71
C ASP A 81 7.90 -9.13 -8.40
N LEU A 82 7.73 -8.68 -7.15
CA LEU A 82 8.23 -7.39 -6.69
C LEU A 82 9.76 -7.29 -6.85
N GLN A 83 10.50 -8.37 -6.56
CA GLN A 83 11.96 -8.40 -6.73
C GLN A 83 12.43 -8.26 -8.19
N LYS A 84 11.57 -8.53 -9.18
CA LYS A 84 11.88 -8.34 -10.60
C LYS A 84 11.66 -6.89 -11.05
N THR A 85 10.67 -6.22 -10.46
CA THR A 85 10.16 -4.94 -10.95
C THR A 85 10.61 -3.76 -10.08
N ILE A 86 10.89 -3.99 -8.80
CA ILE A 86 11.25 -2.98 -7.82
C ILE A 86 12.72 -3.11 -7.44
N ASP A 87 13.42 -1.98 -7.33
CA ASP A 87 14.80 -1.95 -6.87
C ASP A 87 14.92 -2.52 -5.45
N LYS A 88 15.89 -3.42 -5.26
CA LYS A 88 16.16 -4.11 -3.99
C LYS A 88 16.29 -3.16 -2.80
N ARG A 89 16.77 -1.92 -2.99
CA ARG A 89 16.90 -0.93 -1.90
C ARG A 89 15.56 -0.57 -1.23
N TYR A 90 14.44 -0.82 -1.92
CA TYR A 90 13.11 -0.59 -1.40
C TYR A 90 12.47 -1.85 -0.82
N LEU A 91 13.10 -3.01 -0.90
CA LEU A 91 12.54 -4.24 -0.36
C LEU A 91 13.38 -4.68 0.85
N THR A 92 12.72 -5.22 1.87
CA THR A 92 13.45 -5.81 2.99
C THR A 92 14.12 -7.12 2.57
N ASP A 93 15.30 -7.38 3.14
CA ASP A 93 15.93 -8.70 3.10
C ASP A 93 15.49 -9.59 4.29
N LYS A 94 14.81 -9.01 5.28
CA LYS A 94 14.36 -9.73 6.48
C LYS A 94 13.02 -10.42 6.22
N LYS A 95 12.95 -11.74 6.37
CA LYS A 95 11.70 -12.51 6.27
C LYS A 95 11.16 -12.85 7.66
N GLU A 96 10.78 -11.82 8.40
CA GLU A 96 10.33 -11.96 9.79
C GLU A 96 8.84 -11.64 9.92
N TRP A 97 8.13 -12.50 10.65
CA TRP A 97 6.75 -12.27 11.06
C TRP A 97 6.73 -11.69 12.46
N ILE A 98 5.99 -10.60 12.63
CA ILE A 98 5.82 -9.93 13.93
C ILE A 98 4.34 -9.89 14.27
N PHE A 99 4.03 -10.10 15.55
CA PHE A 99 2.66 -9.98 16.03
C PHE A 99 2.22 -8.51 16.02
N ASN A 100 0.98 -8.28 15.62
CA ASN A 100 0.33 -6.98 15.64
C ASN A 100 -0.95 -7.08 16.48
N ASN A 101 -1.01 -6.34 17.58
CA ASN A 101 -2.19 -6.23 18.42
C ASN A 101 -2.56 -4.75 18.53
N ALA A 102 -3.68 -4.39 17.91
CA ALA A 102 -4.14 -3.01 17.82
C ALA A 102 -5.67 -2.97 17.68
N GLY A 103 -6.31 -1.95 18.25
CA GLY A 103 -7.76 -1.75 18.09
C GLY A 103 -8.64 -2.89 18.64
N GLY A 104 -8.11 -3.75 19.52
CA GLY A 104 -8.79 -4.94 20.02
C GLY A 104 -8.66 -6.18 19.12
N ALA A 105 -8.01 -6.05 17.95
CA ALA A 105 -7.75 -7.14 17.02
C ALA A 105 -6.31 -7.67 17.12
N MET A 106 -6.11 -8.95 16.82
CA MET A 106 -4.82 -9.63 16.81
C MET A 106 -4.54 -10.28 15.45
N GLY A 107 -3.35 -10.02 14.92
CA GLY A 107 -2.83 -10.67 13.72
C GLY A 107 -1.30 -10.78 13.72
N ALA A 108 -0.76 -11.18 12.59
CA ALA A 108 0.67 -11.14 12.31
C ALA A 108 0.91 -10.38 11.01
N MET A 109 2.03 -9.66 10.96
CA MET A 109 2.47 -8.95 9.76
C MET A 109 3.87 -9.35 9.36
N PHE A 110 4.10 -9.35 8.06
CA PHE A 110 5.41 -9.41 7.44
C PHE A 110 5.62 -8.12 6.63
N ILE A 111 6.62 -7.32 6.99
CA ILE A 111 6.91 -6.04 6.34
C ILE A 111 7.76 -6.28 5.09
N ILE A 112 7.27 -5.88 3.92
CA ILE A 112 7.99 -5.94 2.64
C ILE A 112 8.75 -4.64 2.38
N HIS A 113 8.10 -3.49 2.62
CA HIS A 113 8.66 -2.15 2.47
C HIS A 113 8.18 -1.24 3.60
N ALA A 114 9.04 -0.32 4.03
CA ALA A 114 8.67 0.78 4.91
C ALA A 114 9.49 2.05 4.56
N SER A 115 8.79 3.16 4.37
CA SER A 115 9.36 4.51 4.24
C SER A 115 8.51 5.53 5.01
N PHE A 116 8.83 6.82 4.87
CA PHE A 116 8.03 7.89 5.48
C PHE A 116 6.66 8.08 4.82
N THR A 117 6.51 7.70 3.55
CA THR A 117 5.33 8.02 2.74
C THR A 117 4.51 6.80 2.33
N GLU A 118 5.09 5.60 2.38
CA GLU A 118 4.38 4.36 2.04
C GLU A 118 4.96 3.16 2.79
N TYR A 119 4.13 2.13 2.94
CA TYR A 119 4.52 0.84 3.47
C TYR A 119 3.82 -0.26 2.68
N LEU A 120 4.44 -1.44 2.62
CA LEU A 120 3.84 -2.64 2.03
C LEU A 120 4.05 -3.80 2.99
N ILE A 121 2.96 -4.45 3.39
CA ILE A 121 2.96 -5.54 4.35
C ILE A 121 2.11 -6.70 3.83
N ILE A 122 2.43 -7.91 4.27
CA ILE A 122 1.47 -9.01 4.28
C ILE A 122 0.90 -9.08 5.70
N PHE A 123 -0.42 -8.99 5.83
CA PHE A 123 -1.11 -9.06 7.11
C PHE A 123 -2.16 -10.17 7.10
N GLY A 124 -2.33 -10.85 8.23
CA GLY A 124 -3.39 -11.83 8.39
C GLY A 124 -3.45 -12.45 9.79
N THR A 125 -4.49 -13.25 10.02
CA THR A 125 -4.66 -14.07 11.23
C THR A 125 -5.13 -15.46 10.85
N SER A 126 -4.64 -16.49 11.54
CA SER A 126 -5.06 -17.88 11.36
C SER A 126 -6.23 -18.29 12.27
N LEU A 127 -6.63 -17.42 13.20
CA LEU A 127 -7.65 -17.73 14.22
C LEU A 127 -8.94 -16.90 14.04
N GLY A 128 -8.94 -15.95 13.11
CA GLY A 128 -9.98 -14.91 13.05
C GLY A 128 -9.76 -13.83 14.12
N THR A 129 -10.24 -12.61 13.86
CA THR A 129 -10.17 -11.49 14.81
C THR A 129 -11.21 -10.44 14.46
N GLU A 130 -11.67 -9.69 15.46
CA GLU A 130 -12.55 -8.53 15.30
C GLU A 130 -11.99 -7.35 16.11
N GLY A 131 -12.35 -6.12 15.73
CA GLY A 131 -11.86 -4.91 16.40
C GLY A 131 -12.06 -3.66 15.57
N HIS A 132 -11.48 -2.55 16.02
CA HIS A 132 -11.48 -1.27 15.32
C HIS A 132 -10.33 -1.19 14.31
N THR A 133 -10.65 -0.73 13.10
CA THR A 133 -9.67 -0.47 12.02
C THR A 133 -8.71 0.68 12.37
N GLY A 134 -9.17 1.63 13.20
CA GLY A 134 -8.46 2.88 13.49
C GLY A 134 -8.81 3.99 12.50
N LEU A 135 -8.36 5.21 12.83
CA LEU A 135 -8.42 6.38 11.95
C LEU A 135 -6.98 6.82 11.67
N HIS A 136 -6.55 6.68 10.42
CA HIS A 136 -5.17 6.93 10.01
C HIS A 136 -5.07 8.14 9.09
N THR A 137 -3.94 8.82 9.13
CA THR A 137 -3.59 9.87 8.14
C THR A 137 -2.90 9.27 6.93
N ALA A 138 -3.35 8.08 6.50
CA ALA A 138 -2.84 7.31 5.40
C ALA A 138 -4.03 6.65 4.68
N ASP A 139 -3.87 6.40 3.38
CA ASP A 139 -4.80 5.62 2.60
C ASP A 139 -4.34 4.15 2.61
N ASP A 140 -5.08 3.30 3.32
CA ASP A 140 -4.82 1.86 3.40
C ASP A 140 -5.76 1.12 2.42
N TYR A 141 -5.19 0.25 1.58
CA TYR A 141 -5.87 -0.45 0.48
C TYR A 141 -6.01 -1.96 0.70
#